data_AF-A0A1V4AXV8-F1
#
_entry.id   AF-A0A1V4AXV8-F1
#
_cell.length_a   1.000
_cell.length_b   1.000
_cell.length_c   1.000
_cell.angle_alpha   90.00
_cell.angle_beta   90.00
_cell.angle_gamma   90.00
#
_symmetry.space_group_name_H-M   'P 1'
#
loop_
_entity.id
_entity.type
_entity.pdbx_description
1 polymer ?
#
loop_
_entity_poly.entity_id
_entity_poly.type
_entity_poly.pdbx_seq_one_letter_code
_entity_poly.pdbx_strand_id
1 'polypeptide(L)'
;MVANSAVKGTLVSFLVGITELNVDTTEIVGIKKQKSSPSYPDVIPTQMVVKVAKKIIETREVNFLVKFCPPGIVIVEASVNLESILDECVFDIKRNLLVECRTILWEYHGDPYFDEEYSVYCVSDYEGDPEDVISGYKGSIAGLLKTERIPLDEEEISATLQYHIKYSQDDFTVVEWDGAFVFDPRGDFASNIELFEIANLQLLKLRLLEHELEGRLEKAARLLQKTTAKKIPWLKSREIRRSLREIIQIRTESILEFAATERNINLIGDWYSARLFDLITKKLHLEKWKTNINKTLDALEDIYSMIAENFSMSFSTTLEFIMAFGWFALLMGYFLLFFLELVYKK
;
A
#
# COMPACT_ATOMS: atom_id res chain seq x y z
N MET A 1 43.53 8.32 -11.21
CA MET A 1 43.68 7.59 -9.92
C MET A 1 42.79 8.29 -8.91
N VAL A 2 41.52 7.90 -8.83
CA VAL A 2 40.66 8.35 -7.74
C VAL A 2 41.09 7.54 -6.53
N ALA A 3 41.56 8.21 -5.49
CA ALA A 3 41.92 7.55 -4.25
C ALA A 3 40.69 6.77 -3.76
N ASN A 4 40.91 5.52 -3.40
CA ASN A 4 39.91 4.59 -2.88
C ASN A 4 39.51 5.03 -1.46
N SER A 5 38.89 6.20 -1.32
CA SER A 5 38.34 6.66 -0.05
C SER A 5 37.06 5.88 0.18
N ALA A 6 37.10 4.95 1.13
CA ALA A 6 35.94 4.18 1.54
C ALA A 6 34.78 5.14 1.89
N VAL A 7 33.66 5.00 1.20
CA VAL A 7 32.47 5.82 1.42
C VAL A 7 31.73 5.23 2.61
N LYS A 8 31.94 5.81 3.79
CA LYS A 8 31.27 5.38 5.01
C LYS A 8 29.78 5.68 4.92
N GLY A 9 28.97 4.81 5.50
CA GLY A 9 27.54 5.02 5.52
C GLY A 9 26.81 4.00 6.38
N THR A 10 25.51 4.20 6.50
CA THR A 10 24.60 3.29 7.18
C THR A 10 23.69 2.66 6.14
N LEU A 11 23.63 1.33 6.11
CA LEU A 11 22.60 0.62 5.36
C LEU A 11 21.40 0.42 6.27
N VAL A 12 20.24 0.92 5.83
CA VAL A 12 18.95 0.69 6.48
C VAL A 12 18.09 -0.15 5.56
N SER A 13 17.58 -1.28 6.01
CA SER A 13 16.65 -2.13 5.26
C SER A 13 15.40 -2.32 6.09
N PHE A 14 14.22 -2.12 5.52
CA PHE A 14 12.96 -2.32 6.22
C PHE A 14 11.98 -3.16 5.43
N LEU A 15 11.10 -3.83 6.17
CA LEU A 15 9.95 -4.56 5.67
C LEU A 15 8.68 -3.97 6.25
N VAL A 16 7.69 -3.71 5.41
CA VAL A 16 6.33 -3.33 5.81
C VAL A 16 5.42 -4.52 5.55
N GLY A 17 4.71 -5.00 6.57
CA GLY A 17 3.86 -6.18 6.45
C GLY A 17 2.54 -6.07 7.22
N ILE A 18 1.55 -6.84 6.80
CA ILE A 18 0.22 -6.87 7.42
C ILE A 18 0.20 -7.90 8.55
N THR A 19 -0.42 -7.56 9.67
CA THR A 19 -0.64 -8.46 10.81
C THR A 19 -2.09 -8.41 11.27
N GLU A 20 -2.59 -9.54 11.77
CA GLU A 20 -3.87 -9.61 12.48
C GLU A 20 -3.76 -9.17 13.95
N LEU A 21 -2.53 -8.98 14.47
CA LEU A 21 -2.33 -8.53 15.84
C LEU A 21 -2.77 -7.07 16.01
N ASN A 22 -3.53 -6.83 17.08
CA ASN A 22 -3.74 -5.49 17.58
C ASN A 22 -2.78 -5.29 18.75
N VAL A 23 -1.66 -4.60 18.51
CA VAL A 23 -0.65 -4.35 19.54
C VAL A 23 -1.21 -3.31 20.50
N ASP A 24 -1.34 -3.67 21.79
CA ASP A 24 -1.81 -2.75 22.82
C ASP A 24 -0.85 -1.55 22.95
N THR A 25 -1.41 -0.34 22.97
CA THR A 25 -0.69 0.94 23.03
C THR A 25 0.14 1.16 24.31
N THR A 26 0.17 0.19 25.23
CA THR A 26 0.98 0.19 26.45
C THR A 26 2.45 -0.19 26.24
N GLU A 27 2.83 -0.75 25.09
CA GLU A 27 4.21 -1.16 24.76
C GLU A 27 5.03 -0.10 23.99
N ILE A 28 4.57 1.15 23.93
CA ILE A 28 5.25 2.22 23.18
C ILE A 28 6.60 2.54 23.83
N VAL A 29 7.68 2.24 23.11
CA VAL A 29 9.03 2.69 23.47
C VAL A 29 9.22 4.10 22.94
N GLY A 30 9.20 5.09 23.83
CA GLY A 30 9.42 6.50 23.45
C GLY A 30 10.84 6.74 22.94
N ILE A 31 11.04 6.73 21.61
CA ILE A 31 12.30 7.18 21.01
C ILE A 31 12.28 8.71 20.93
N LYS A 32 13.23 9.34 21.61
CA LYS A 32 13.43 10.80 21.57
C LYS A 32 14.19 11.15 20.30
N LYS A 33 13.47 11.46 19.20
CA LYS A 33 14.07 11.97 17.95
C LYS A 33 14.95 13.19 18.24
N GLN A 34 16.14 13.27 17.63
CA GLN A 34 17.12 14.32 17.88
C GLN A 34 16.76 15.62 17.12
N LYS A 35 15.68 16.26 17.58
CA LYS A 35 15.32 17.70 17.54
C LYS A 35 15.60 18.64 16.35
N SER A 36 16.04 18.20 15.18
CA SER A 36 16.33 19.13 14.06
C SER A 36 15.46 18.91 12.82
N SER A 37 14.90 17.72 12.62
CA SER A 37 14.09 17.40 11.45
C SER A 37 12.58 17.41 11.74
N PRO A 38 11.72 17.73 10.75
CA PRO A 38 10.29 17.61 10.90
C PRO A 38 9.96 16.17 11.32
N SER A 39 9.39 16.03 12.51
CA SER A 39 8.76 14.77 12.89
C SER A 39 7.36 14.78 12.27
N TYR A 40 6.90 13.64 11.77
CA TYR A 40 5.55 13.47 11.24
C TYR A 40 4.61 12.73 12.21
N PRO A 41 4.51 13.10 13.51
CA PRO A 41 3.69 12.34 14.47
C PRO A 41 2.20 12.36 14.10
N ASP A 42 1.77 13.36 13.32
CA ASP A 42 0.40 13.58 12.87
C ASP A 42 0.13 13.07 11.44
N VAL A 43 1.13 12.46 10.76
CA VAL A 43 0.89 11.81 9.47
C VAL A 43 0.27 10.44 9.74
N ILE A 44 -0.86 10.18 9.08
CA ILE A 44 -1.63 8.96 9.26
C ILE A 44 -1.09 7.89 8.29
N PRO A 45 -0.80 6.67 8.78
CA PRO A 45 -0.94 6.23 10.18
C PRO A 45 0.31 6.53 11.03
N THR A 46 0.07 6.87 12.30
CA THR A 46 1.12 7.13 13.29
C THR A 46 1.96 5.87 13.51
N GLN A 47 3.28 5.99 13.37
CA GLN A 47 4.21 4.92 13.65
C GLN A 47 4.52 4.87 15.16
N MET A 48 4.27 3.72 15.78
CA MET A 48 4.50 3.51 17.21
C MET A 48 5.62 2.50 17.38
N VAL A 49 6.74 2.90 17.98
CA VAL A 49 7.83 1.95 18.23
C VAL A 49 7.43 0.98 19.33
N VAL A 50 7.48 -0.32 19.04
CA VAL A 50 7.10 -1.41 19.95
C VAL A 50 8.33 -2.14 20.48
N LYS A 51 9.37 -2.31 19.66
CA LYS A 51 10.59 -3.04 20.04
C LYS A 51 11.83 -2.38 19.47
N VAL A 52 12.86 -2.28 20.30
CA VAL A 52 14.23 -1.92 19.90
C VAL A 52 15.14 -3.06 20.32
N ALA A 53 15.90 -3.61 19.39
CA ALA A 53 16.81 -4.71 19.65
C ALA A 53 18.17 -4.47 18.98
N LYS A 54 19.21 -5.08 19.52
CA LYS A 54 20.53 -5.16 18.90
C LYS A 54 20.92 -6.62 18.76
N LYS A 55 21.40 -7.01 17.58
CA LYS A 55 21.84 -8.39 17.29
C LYS A 55 23.15 -8.33 16.52
N ILE A 56 24.04 -9.28 16.79
CA ILE A 56 25.28 -9.42 16.02
C ILE A 56 24.97 -10.37 14.86
N ILE A 57 25.16 -9.90 13.63
CA ILE A 57 25.00 -10.67 12.39
C ILE A 57 26.35 -10.64 11.65
N GLU A 58 26.93 -11.82 11.38
CA GLU A 58 28.18 -11.96 10.62
C GLU A 58 29.30 -10.99 11.08
N THR A 59 29.48 -10.85 12.40
CA THR A 59 30.44 -9.94 13.10
C THR A 59 30.09 -8.46 13.15
N ARG A 60 28.91 -8.06 12.66
CA ARG A 60 28.44 -6.66 12.66
C ARG A 60 27.32 -6.45 13.68
N GLU A 61 27.34 -5.33 14.38
CA GLU A 61 26.23 -4.92 15.23
C GLU A 61 25.11 -4.34 14.35
N VAL A 62 23.95 -4.99 14.37
CA VAL A 62 22.74 -4.58 13.66
C VAL A 62 21.70 -4.12 14.67
N ASN A 63 21.17 -2.92 14.46
CA ASN A 63 20.06 -2.40 15.26
C ASN A 63 18.74 -2.74 14.55
N PHE A 64 17.78 -3.24 15.31
CA PHE A 64 16.44 -3.53 14.84
C PHE A 64 15.43 -2.63 15.54
N LEU A 65 14.50 -2.09 14.77
CA LEU A 65 13.42 -1.25 15.21
C LEU A 65 12.12 -1.79 14.66
N VAL A 66 11.19 -2.17 15.54
CA VAL A 66 9.86 -2.63 15.15
C VAL A 66 8.84 -1.55 15.47
N LYS A 67 8.09 -1.14 14.46
CA LYS A 67 7.04 -0.10 14.55
C LYS A 67 5.69 -0.72 14.23
N PHE A 68 4.67 -0.39 14.99
CA PHE A 68 3.28 -0.74 14.69
C PHE A 68 2.57 0.49 14.12
N CYS A 69 1.86 0.28 13.01
CA CYS A 69 1.09 1.29 12.29
C CYS A 69 -0.36 0.81 12.23
N PRO A 70 -1.28 1.36 13.04
CA PRO A 70 -2.67 0.95 13.02
C PRO A 70 -3.37 1.28 11.68
N PRO A 71 -4.33 0.46 11.23
CA PRO A 71 -4.68 -0.86 11.76
C PRO A 71 -3.81 -1.97 11.16
N GLY A 72 -3.28 -2.86 12.01
CA GLY A 72 -2.75 -4.17 11.60
C GLY A 72 -1.54 -4.13 10.67
N ILE A 73 -0.62 -3.17 10.84
CA ILE A 73 0.62 -3.11 10.05
C ILE A 73 1.83 -3.05 10.97
N VAL A 74 2.87 -3.80 10.62
CA VAL A 74 4.17 -3.81 11.28
C VAL A 74 5.23 -3.39 10.30
N ILE A 75 6.13 -2.52 10.74
CA ILE A 75 7.35 -2.16 10.03
C ILE A 75 8.52 -2.71 10.84
N VAL A 76 9.37 -3.51 10.21
CA VAL A 76 10.62 -3.99 10.81
C VAL A 76 11.78 -3.35 10.06
N GLU A 77 12.48 -2.45 10.73
CA GLU A 77 13.66 -1.75 10.23
C GLU A 77 14.92 -2.37 10.84
N ALA A 78 15.94 -2.61 10.02
CA ALA A 78 17.28 -3.01 10.42
C ALA A 78 18.31 -2.00 9.90
N SER A 79 19.24 -1.58 10.77
CA SER A 79 20.31 -0.65 10.40
C SER A 79 21.69 -1.17 10.81
N VAL A 80 22.66 -0.99 9.92
CA VAL A 80 24.06 -1.39 10.13
C VAL A 80 25.02 -0.32 9.59
N ASN A 81 26.02 0.02 10.39
CA ASN A 81 27.08 0.95 9.97
C ASN A 81 28.15 0.22 9.15
N LEU A 82 28.59 0.84 8.06
CA LEU A 82 29.51 0.28 7.08
C LEU A 82 30.71 1.22 6.87
N GLU A 83 31.91 0.64 6.83
CA GLU A 83 33.11 1.41 6.47
C GLU A 83 33.14 1.80 4.99
N SER A 84 32.54 0.96 4.12
CA SER A 84 32.32 1.23 2.71
C SER A 84 30.93 0.73 2.29
N ILE A 85 30.03 1.65 1.95
CA ILE A 85 28.64 1.36 1.54
C ILE A 85 28.52 0.99 0.05
N LEU A 86 29.60 1.12 -0.71
CA LEU A 86 29.63 0.87 -2.16
C LEU A 86 30.32 -0.46 -2.54
N ASP A 87 30.73 -1.24 -1.54
CA ASP A 87 31.40 -2.53 -1.75
C ASP A 87 30.43 -3.62 -2.21
N GLU A 88 30.92 -4.61 -2.97
CA GLU A 88 30.09 -5.73 -3.42
C GLU A 88 29.50 -6.57 -2.27
N CYS A 89 30.14 -6.59 -1.09
CA CYS A 89 29.61 -7.32 0.07
C CYS A 89 28.26 -6.75 0.56
N VAL A 90 27.93 -5.50 0.20
CA VAL A 90 26.70 -4.81 0.58
C VAL A 90 25.46 -5.51 0.03
N PHE A 91 25.54 -6.17 -1.13
CA PHE A 91 24.44 -7.00 -1.65
C PHE A 91 24.10 -8.16 -0.71
N ASP A 92 25.11 -8.84 -0.17
CA ASP A 92 24.92 -9.97 0.74
C ASP A 92 24.42 -9.51 2.12
N ILE A 93 24.93 -8.36 2.60
CA ILE A 93 24.47 -7.76 3.84
C ILE A 93 23.00 -7.34 3.73
N LYS A 94 22.60 -6.62 2.68
CA LYS A 94 21.21 -6.24 2.41
C LYS A 94 20.30 -7.46 2.46
N ARG A 95 20.66 -8.53 1.74
CA ARG A 95 19.90 -9.78 1.72
C ARG A 95 19.76 -10.39 3.12
N ASN A 96 20.84 -10.45 3.89
CA ASN A 96 20.82 -11.00 5.25
C ASN A 96 19.96 -10.15 6.21
N LEU A 97 20.00 -8.82 6.10
CA LEU A 97 19.13 -7.92 6.86
C LEU A 97 17.65 -8.19 6.53
N LEU A 98 17.29 -8.29 5.25
CA LEU A 98 15.91 -8.54 4.82
C LEU A 98 15.39 -9.91 5.31
N VAL A 99 16.22 -10.95 5.30
CA VAL A 99 15.86 -12.27 5.85
C VAL A 99 15.57 -12.19 7.36
N GLU A 100 16.39 -11.47 8.10
CA GLU A 100 16.21 -11.28 9.55
C GLU A 100 15.00 -10.40 9.86
N CYS A 101 14.79 -9.33 9.09
CA CYS A 101 13.58 -8.50 9.19
C CYS A 101 12.31 -9.33 8.93
N ARG A 102 12.31 -10.21 7.92
CA ARG A 102 11.18 -11.10 7.62
C ARG A 102 10.95 -12.14 8.72
N THR A 103 12.03 -12.63 9.34
CA THR A 103 11.95 -13.53 10.51
C THR A 103 11.27 -12.83 11.69
N ILE A 104 11.66 -11.59 11.99
CA ILE A 104 11.00 -10.79 13.03
C ILE A 104 9.55 -10.50 12.65
N LEU A 105 9.26 -10.18 11.40
CA LEU A 105 7.89 -9.94 10.93
C LEU A 105 6.97 -11.15 11.18
N TRP A 106 7.49 -12.37 11.02
CA TRP A 106 6.75 -13.60 11.38
C TRP A 106 6.51 -13.77 12.88
N GLU A 107 7.38 -13.26 13.76
CA GLU A 107 7.11 -13.22 15.21
C GLU A 107 5.84 -12.41 15.52
N TYR A 108 5.51 -11.44 14.68
CA TYR A 108 4.29 -10.62 14.77
C TYR A 108 3.16 -11.13 13.89
N HIS A 109 3.17 -12.40 13.48
CA HIS A 109 2.15 -13.00 12.60
C HIS A 109 1.95 -12.23 11.29
N GLY A 110 3.04 -11.71 10.72
CA GLY A 110 2.99 -11.08 9.41
C GLY A 110 2.51 -12.03 8.32
N ASP A 111 1.63 -11.56 7.43
CA ASP A 111 1.21 -12.30 6.25
C ASP A 111 2.42 -12.54 5.32
N PRO A 112 2.73 -13.80 4.96
CA PRO A 112 3.92 -14.12 4.17
C PRO A 112 3.79 -13.77 2.68
N TYR A 113 2.62 -13.37 2.20
CA TYR A 113 2.35 -13.02 0.81
C TYR A 113 2.25 -11.50 0.58
N PHE A 114 2.06 -10.72 1.65
CA PHE A 114 1.86 -9.28 1.59
C PHE A 114 2.88 -8.55 2.47
N ASP A 115 4.09 -8.43 1.95
CA ASP A 115 5.13 -7.55 2.46
C ASP A 115 5.73 -6.65 1.35
N GLU A 116 6.25 -5.48 1.75
CA GLU A 116 7.07 -4.60 0.92
C GLU A 116 8.45 -4.47 1.55
N GLU A 117 9.50 -4.70 0.77
CA GLU A 117 10.88 -4.50 1.19
C GLU A 117 11.48 -3.26 0.53
N TYR A 118 12.29 -2.53 1.29
CA TYR A 118 12.98 -1.35 0.77
C TYR A 118 14.33 -1.18 1.50
N SER A 119 15.30 -0.53 0.86
CA SER A 119 16.59 -0.25 1.49
C SER A 119 17.09 1.16 1.20
N VAL A 120 17.55 1.85 2.24
CA VAL A 120 18.10 3.19 2.18
C VAL A 120 19.58 3.14 2.50
N TYR A 121 20.40 3.61 1.56
CA TYR A 121 21.84 3.76 1.70
C TYR A 121 22.13 5.18 2.15
N CYS A 122 22.35 5.35 3.45
CA CYS A 122 22.56 6.64 4.09
C CYS A 122 24.05 6.97 4.12
N VAL A 123 24.46 8.04 3.46
CA VAL A 123 25.86 8.49 3.37
C VAL A 123 26.00 9.82 4.10
N SER A 124 26.88 9.85 5.09
CA SER A 124 27.23 11.05 5.88
C SER A 124 28.73 11.31 5.82
N ASP A 125 29.18 12.41 6.43
CA ASP A 125 30.59 12.71 6.67
C ASP A 125 31.47 12.72 5.40
N TYR A 126 30.88 13.05 4.24
CA TYR A 126 31.63 13.32 3.01
C TYR A 126 32.05 14.79 2.94
N GLU A 127 33.17 15.04 2.26
CA GLU A 127 33.63 16.40 1.96
C GLU A 127 33.36 16.74 0.49
N GLY A 128 32.85 17.95 0.24
CA GLY A 128 32.56 18.43 -1.11
C GLY A 128 31.14 18.13 -1.59
N ASP A 129 30.92 18.22 -2.91
CA ASP A 129 29.61 18.00 -3.51
C ASP A 129 29.31 16.49 -3.58
N PRO A 130 28.16 16.01 -3.07
CA PRO A 130 27.79 14.59 -3.18
C PRO A 130 27.75 14.08 -4.63
N GLU A 131 27.58 14.96 -5.61
CA GLU A 131 27.64 14.62 -7.04
C GLU A 131 29.02 14.08 -7.47
N ASP A 132 30.10 14.46 -6.78
CA ASP A 132 31.44 13.94 -7.08
C ASP A 132 31.53 12.44 -6.73
N VAL A 133 30.95 12.03 -5.60
CA VAL A 133 30.84 10.62 -5.20
C VAL A 133 29.96 9.87 -6.18
N ILE A 134 28.82 10.45 -6.56
CA ILE A 134 27.89 9.80 -7.50
C ILE A 134 28.53 9.60 -8.87
N SER A 135 29.24 10.62 -9.37
CA SER A 135 29.92 10.56 -10.66
C SER A 135 31.05 9.52 -10.65
N GLY A 136 31.77 9.39 -9.53
CA GLY A 136 32.83 8.40 -9.36
C GLY A 136 32.32 6.95 -9.26
N TYR A 137 31.12 6.74 -8.73
CA TYR A 137 30.58 5.41 -8.40
C TYR A 137 29.21 5.11 -9.04
N LYS A 138 28.86 5.78 -10.14
CA LYS A 138 27.54 5.68 -10.81
C LYS A 138 27.07 4.24 -11.04
N GLY A 139 27.97 3.36 -11.47
CA GLY A 139 27.67 1.95 -11.74
C GLY A 139 27.35 1.16 -10.47
N SER A 140 28.15 1.33 -9.42
CA SER A 140 27.93 0.68 -8.12
C SER A 140 26.64 1.16 -7.45
N ILE A 141 26.38 2.47 -7.49
CA ILE A 141 25.15 3.07 -6.95
C ILE A 141 23.92 2.53 -7.68
N ALA A 142 23.92 2.56 -9.01
CA ALA A 142 22.81 2.05 -9.81
C ALA A 142 22.60 0.54 -9.60
N GLY A 143 23.68 -0.25 -9.54
CA GLY A 143 23.61 -1.68 -9.24
C GLY A 143 23.01 -1.97 -7.87
N LEU A 144 23.43 -1.25 -6.82
CA LEU A 144 22.91 -1.40 -5.46
C LEU A 144 21.43 -0.98 -5.34
N LEU A 145 21.02 0.09 -6.04
CA LEU A 145 19.63 0.55 -6.09
C LEU A 145 18.71 -0.48 -6.76
N LYS A 146 19.20 -1.15 -7.81
CA LYS A 146 18.44 -2.17 -8.57
C LYS A 146 18.65 -3.59 -8.07
N THR A 147 19.50 -3.79 -7.06
CA THR A 147 19.92 -5.11 -6.59
C THR A 147 20.55 -5.98 -7.69
N GLU A 148 21.22 -5.33 -8.67
CA GLU A 148 21.87 -5.98 -9.81
C GLU A 148 23.39 -5.98 -9.65
N ARG A 149 24.00 -7.16 -9.73
CA ARG A 149 25.48 -7.33 -9.69
C ARG A 149 26.13 -7.24 -11.07
N ILE A 150 25.31 -7.35 -12.13
CA ILE A 150 25.82 -7.27 -13.49
C ILE A 150 26.11 -5.81 -13.86
N PRO A 151 27.12 -5.55 -14.72
CA PRO A 151 27.32 -4.22 -15.27
C PRO A 151 26.08 -3.76 -16.02
N LEU A 152 25.54 -2.60 -15.62
CA LEU A 152 24.40 -1.96 -16.27
C LEU A 152 24.86 -1.15 -17.48
N ASP A 153 23.97 -1.01 -18.46
CA ASP A 153 24.19 -0.11 -19.60
C ASP A 153 24.22 1.36 -19.14
N GLU A 154 24.97 2.20 -19.84
CA GLU A 154 25.11 3.63 -19.52
C GLU A 154 23.78 4.40 -19.59
N GLU A 155 22.88 4.02 -20.50
CA GLU A 155 21.54 4.60 -20.56
C GLU A 155 20.72 4.23 -19.33
N GLU A 156 20.84 2.99 -18.84
CA GLU A 156 20.13 2.51 -17.67
C GLU A 156 20.66 3.15 -16.37
N ILE A 157 21.98 3.32 -16.26
CA ILE A 157 22.61 4.04 -15.15
C ILE A 157 22.11 5.49 -15.12
N SER A 158 22.12 6.15 -16.27
CA SER A 158 21.64 7.53 -16.40
C SER A 158 20.15 7.65 -16.06
N ALA A 159 19.34 6.69 -16.53
CA ALA A 159 17.91 6.64 -16.25
C ALA A 159 17.58 6.34 -14.78
N THR A 160 18.46 5.65 -14.07
CA THR A 160 18.33 5.41 -12.62
C THR A 160 18.65 6.68 -11.85
N LEU A 161 19.79 7.31 -12.14
CA LEU A 161 20.29 8.48 -11.40
C LEU A 161 19.51 9.78 -11.68
N GLN A 162 18.70 9.83 -12.75
CA GLN A 162 17.87 11.01 -13.04
C GLN A 162 16.75 11.24 -12.01
N TYR A 163 16.31 10.20 -11.29
CA TYR A 163 15.27 10.29 -10.27
C TYR A 163 15.86 10.72 -8.94
N HIS A 164 16.29 11.98 -8.88
CA HIS A 164 16.92 12.54 -7.69
C HIS A 164 16.33 13.89 -7.27
N ILE A 165 16.64 14.28 -6.04
CA ILE A 165 16.43 15.61 -5.49
C ILE A 165 17.73 16.11 -4.86
N LYS A 166 18.07 17.36 -5.18
CA LYS A 166 19.10 18.16 -4.53
C LYS A 166 18.43 19.42 -4.02
N TYR A 167 18.42 19.62 -2.71
CA TYR A 167 17.71 20.70 -2.03
C TYR A 167 18.67 21.76 -1.50
N SER A 168 19.74 21.34 -0.83
CA SER A 168 20.88 22.18 -0.50
C SER A 168 22.07 21.90 -1.43
N GLN A 169 23.15 22.68 -1.29
CA GLN A 169 24.36 22.43 -2.07
C GLN A 169 25.05 21.13 -1.67
N ASP A 170 24.83 20.70 -0.45
CA ASP A 170 25.55 19.60 0.17
C ASP A 170 24.69 18.35 0.35
N ASP A 171 23.40 18.33 -0.02
CA ASP A 171 22.55 17.13 0.06
C ASP A 171 22.24 16.54 -1.32
N PHE A 172 21.94 15.25 -1.36
CA PHE A 172 21.49 14.59 -2.59
C PHE A 172 20.69 13.35 -2.25
N THR A 173 19.59 13.09 -2.94
CA THR A 173 18.82 11.87 -2.72
C THR A 173 18.41 11.26 -4.05
N VAL A 174 18.80 10.02 -4.32
CA VAL A 174 18.35 9.22 -5.47
C VAL A 174 17.31 8.23 -4.98
N VAL A 175 16.21 8.12 -5.71
CA VAL A 175 15.11 7.21 -5.38
C VAL A 175 14.92 6.18 -6.50
N GLU A 176 14.93 4.91 -6.14
CA GLU A 176 14.61 3.77 -7.00
C GLU A 176 13.52 2.89 -6.36
N TRP A 177 12.97 1.94 -7.11
CA TRP A 177 11.91 1.03 -6.67
C TRP A 177 12.31 0.21 -5.44
N ASP A 178 13.52 -0.38 -5.44
CA ASP A 178 13.96 -1.30 -4.37
C ASP A 178 14.92 -0.65 -3.35
N GLY A 179 15.13 0.66 -3.48
CA GLY A 179 15.95 1.40 -2.54
C GLY A 179 16.24 2.84 -2.93
N ALA A 180 16.93 3.55 -2.04
CA ALA A 180 17.31 4.93 -2.22
C ALA A 180 18.73 5.19 -1.68
N PHE A 181 19.45 6.13 -2.29
CA PHE A 181 20.66 6.70 -1.70
C PHE A 181 20.33 8.07 -1.14
N VAL A 182 20.67 8.31 0.13
CA VAL A 182 20.46 9.61 0.80
C VAL A 182 21.81 10.11 1.29
N PHE A 183 22.25 11.23 0.73
CA PHE A 183 23.44 11.97 1.13
C PHE A 183 22.98 13.16 1.98
N ASP A 184 23.37 13.15 3.26
CA ASP A 184 23.15 14.26 4.18
C ASP A 184 24.42 14.49 5.00
N PRO A 185 25.03 15.69 4.94
CA PRO A 185 26.28 15.97 5.64
C PRO A 185 26.12 15.99 7.17
N ARG A 186 24.88 16.16 7.68
CA ARG A 186 24.56 16.17 9.11
C ARG A 186 24.28 14.78 9.67
N GLY A 187 24.07 13.79 8.80
CA GLY A 187 23.76 12.42 9.18
C GLY A 187 22.35 12.24 9.81
N ASP A 188 21.41 13.14 9.55
CA ASP A 188 20.03 13.02 10.04
C ASP A 188 19.11 12.39 8.99
N PHE A 189 19.02 11.05 9.01
CA PHE A 189 18.25 10.28 8.02
C PHE A 189 16.85 9.90 8.49
N ALA A 190 16.48 10.20 9.74
CA ALA A 190 15.27 9.64 10.35
C ALA A 190 13.99 10.05 9.62
N SER A 191 13.85 11.33 9.25
CA SER A 191 12.69 11.82 8.51
C SER A 191 12.64 11.28 7.08
N ASN A 192 13.80 11.08 6.45
CA ASN A 192 13.89 10.46 5.12
C ASN A 192 13.37 9.02 5.15
N ILE A 193 13.89 8.21 6.08
CA ILE A 193 13.48 6.82 6.27
C ILE A 193 11.97 6.72 6.55
N GLU A 194 11.45 7.60 7.41
CA GLU A 194 10.02 7.67 7.73
C GLU A 194 9.16 7.95 6.48
N LEU A 195 9.59 8.82 5.57
CA LEU A 195 8.89 9.07 4.30
C LEU A 195 8.91 7.84 3.37
N PHE A 196 10.04 7.13 3.27
CA PHE A 196 10.12 5.89 2.49
C PHE A 196 9.21 4.80 3.08
N GLU A 197 9.15 4.68 4.40
CA GLU A 197 8.26 3.76 5.09
C GLU A 197 6.79 4.08 4.81
N ILE A 198 6.39 5.35 4.91
CA ILE A 198 5.01 5.77 4.62
C ILE A 198 4.63 5.50 3.17
N ALA A 199 5.54 5.71 2.21
CA ALA A 199 5.25 5.45 0.81
C ALA A 199 5.12 3.94 0.51
N ASN A 200 5.99 3.10 1.06
CA ASN A 200 5.90 1.65 0.92
C ASN A 200 4.66 1.09 1.64
N LEU A 201 4.28 1.67 2.76
CA LEU A 201 3.02 1.37 3.42
C LEU A 201 1.80 1.64 2.53
N GLN A 202 1.79 2.78 1.82
CA GLN A 202 0.73 3.07 0.86
C GLN A 202 0.72 2.08 -0.31
N LEU A 203 1.91 1.70 -0.81
CA LEU A 203 2.04 0.68 -1.85
C LEU A 203 1.45 -0.66 -1.40
N LEU A 204 1.79 -1.12 -0.19
CA LEU A 204 1.26 -2.36 0.38
C LEU A 204 -0.26 -2.36 0.46
N LYS A 205 -0.85 -1.25 0.95
CA LYS A 205 -2.30 -1.08 1.06
C LYS A 205 -2.98 -1.12 -0.31
N LEU A 206 -2.40 -0.46 -1.31
CA LEU A 206 -2.92 -0.48 -2.67
C LEU A 206 -2.88 -1.89 -3.27
N ARG A 207 -1.77 -2.62 -3.08
CA ARG A 207 -1.63 -4.01 -3.54
C ARG A 207 -2.61 -4.96 -2.86
N LEU A 208 -2.79 -4.82 -1.55
CA LEU A 208 -3.79 -5.60 -0.81
C LEU A 208 -5.20 -5.32 -1.32
N LEU A 209 -5.54 -4.05 -1.51
CA LEU A 209 -6.85 -3.64 -1.99
C LEU A 209 -7.11 -4.15 -3.41
N GLU A 210 -6.14 -4.05 -4.33
CA GLU A 210 -6.28 -4.61 -5.67
C GLU A 210 -6.56 -6.11 -5.62
N HIS A 211 -5.79 -6.86 -4.81
CA HIS A 211 -6.00 -8.31 -4.64
C HIS A 211 -7.40 -8.65 -4.12
N GLU A 212 -7.90 -7.93 -3.11
CA GLU A 212 -9.25 -8.14 -2.59
C GLU A 212 -10.32 -7.87 -3.65
N LEU A 213 -10.15 -6.78 -4.40
CA LEU A 213 -11.10 -6.36 -5.44
C LEU A 213 -11.12 -7.33 -6.62
N GLU A 214 -9.99 -7.87 -7.05
CA GLU A 214 -9.92 -8.92 -8.07
C GLU A 214 -10.73 -10.16 -7.65
N GLY A 215 -10.56 -10.61 -6.40
CA GLY A 215 -11.34 -11.72 -5.86
C GLY A 215 -12.84 -11.44 -5.80
N ARG A 216 -13.24 -10.19 -5.54
CA ARG A 216 -14.65 -9.75 -5.60
C ARG A 216 -15.16 -9.68 -7.04
N LEU A 217 -14.33 -9.25 -7.99
CA LEU A 217 -14.68 -9.14 -9.41
C LEU A 217 -14.97 -10.51 -10.01
N GLU A 218 -14.14 -11.52 -9.72
CA GLU A 218 -14.40 -12.90 -10.13
C GLU A 218 -15.74 -13.42 -9.59
N LYS A 219 -16.03 -13.17 -8.31
CA LYS A 219 -17.29 -13.58 -7.68
C LYS A 219 -18.47 -12.90 -8.35
N ALA A 220 -18.38 -11.59 -8.59
CA ALA A 220 -19.43 -10.81 -9.25
C ALA A 220 -19.69 -11.31 -10.69
N ALA A 221 -18.63 -11.57 -11.47
CA ALA A 221 -18.75 -12.12 -12.81
C ALA A 221 -19.44 -13.50 -12.83
N ARG A 222 -19.08 -14.40 -11.89
CA ARG A 222 -19.73 -15.72 -11.74
C ARG A 222 -21.20 -15.59 -11.33
N LEU A 223 -21.55 -14.58 -10.52
CA LEU A 223 -22.95 -14.31 -10.15
C LEU A 223 -23.75 -13.84 -11.37
N LEU A 224 -23.19 -12.91 -12.17
CA LEU A 224 -23.81 -12.40 -13.38
C LEU A 224 -24.15 -13.53 -14.38
N GLN A 225 -23.19 -14.44 -14.62
CA GLN A 225 -23.43 -15.61 -15.48
C GLN A 225 -24.57 -16.50 -14.96
N LYS A 226 -24.67 -16.71 -13.64
CA LYS A 226 -25.73 -17.52 -13.03
C LYS A 226 -27.10 -16.85 -13.10
N THR A 227 -27.19 -15.52 -12.96
CA THR A 227 -28.44 -14.76 -13.10
C THR A 227 -28.99 -14.82 -14.51
N THR A 228 -28.14 -14.74 -15.54
CA THR A 228 -28.58 -14.85 -16.93
C THR A 228 -29.16 -16.23 -17.24
N ALA A 229 -28.72 -17.28 -16.55
CA ALA A 229 -29.15 -18.66 -16.78
C ALA A 229 -30.40 -19.10 -15.97
N LYS A 230 -30.75 -18.44 -14.85
CA LYS A 230 -31.87 -18.85 -13.98
C LYS A 230 -32.54 -17.65 -13.29
N LYS A 231 -33.87 -17.69 -13.09
CA LYS A 231 -34.59 -16.77 -12.19
C LYS A 231 -34.12 -17.00 -10.74
N ILE A 232 -33.42 -16.03 -10.16
CA ILE A 232 -32.87 -16.13 -8.80
C ILE A 232 -33.90 -15.61 -7.74
N PRO A 233 -33.96 -16.21 -6.53
CA PRO A 233 -34.82 -15.76 -5.44
C PRO A 233 -34.57 -14.32 -4.93
N TRP A 234 -35.65 -13.67 -4.46
CA TRP A 234 -35.68 -12.32 -3.86
C TRP A 234 -34.69 -12.09 -2.71
N LEU A 235 -34.32 -13.15 -1.95
CA LEU A 235 -33.35 -13.05 -0.85
C LEU A 235 -31.98 -12.53 -1.31
N LYS A 236 -31.57 -12.81 -2.56
CA LYS A 236 -30.28 -12.35 -3.10
C LYS A 236 -30.23 -10.85 -3.40
N SER A 237 -31.39 -10.21 -3.56
CA SER A 237 -31.47 -8.76 -3.85
C SER A 237 -30.93 -7.90 -2.70
N ARG A 238 -31.08 -8.35 -1.44
CA ARG A 238 -30.52 -7.65 -0.27
C ARG A 238 -29.00 -7.77 -0.21
N GLU A 239 -28.46 -8.92 -0.60
CA GLU A 239 -27.03 -9.18 -0.65
C GLU A 239 -26.35 -8.29 -1.71
N ILE A 240 -26.93 -8.19 -2.90
CA ILE A 240 -26.43 -7.32 -3.98
C ILE A 240 -26.39 -5.85 -3.56
N ARG A 241 -27.47 -5.32 -2.95
CA ARG A 241 -27.48 -3.94 -2.44
C ARG A 241 -26.47 -3.72 -1.31
N ARG A 242 -26.15 -4.77 -0.54
CA ARG A 242 -25.11 -4.70 0.49
C ARG A 242 -23.74 -4.61 -0.17
N SER A 243 -23.44 -5.47 -1.15
CA SER A 243 -22.18 -5.44 -1.89
C SER A 243 -21.94 -4.09 -2.58
N LEU A 244 -22.97 -3.49 -3.19
CA LEU A 244 -22.87 -2.16 -3.79
C LEU A 244 -22.50 -1.08 -2.76
N ARG A 245 -23.12 -1.10 -1.57
CA ARG A 245 -22.78 -0.17 -0.49
C ARG A 245 -21.36 -0.39 0.03
N GLU A 246 -20.92 -1.64 0.15
CA GLU A 246 -19.55 -1.98 0.56
C GLU A 246 -18.53 -1.46 -0.46
N ILE A 247 -18.79 -1.56 -1.77
CA ILE A 247 -17.92 -0.98 -2.83
C ILE A 247 -17.80 0.54 -2.69
N ILE A 248 -18.93 1.24 -2.51
CA ILE A 248 -18.94 2.70 -2.31
C ILE A 248 -18.19 3.09 -1.04
N GLN A 249 -18.36 2.31 0.04
CA GLN A 249 -17.65 2.53 1.29
C GLN A 249 -16.14 2.37 1.11
N ILE A 250 -15.68 1.26 0.52
CA ILE A 250 -14.26 1.01 0.23
C ILE A 250 -13.66 2.14 -0.62
N ARG A 251 -14.35 2.55 -1.70
CA ARG A 251 -13.91 3.67 -2.55
C ARG A 251 -13.73 4.95 -1.72
N THR A 252 -14.72 5.27 -0.88
CA THR A 252 -14.74 6.50 -0.08
C THR A 252 -13.63 6.49 0.98
N GLU A 253 -13.51 5.39 1.73
CA GLU A 253 -12.51 5.22 2.78
C GLU A 253 -11.09 5.30 2.20
N SER A 254 -10.84 4.61 1.09
CA SER A 254 -9.52 4.61 0.42
C SER A 254 -9.13 6.01 -0.04
N ILE A 255 -10.04 6.74 -0.71
CA ILE A 255 -9.76 8.11 -1.19
C ILE A 255 -9.47 9.04 -0.01
N LEU A 256 -10.28 8.98 1.06
CA LEU A 256 -10.10 9.82 2.24
C LEU A 256 -8.76 9.55 2.94
N GLU A 257 -8.39 8.28 3.06
CA GLU A 257 -7.14 7.87 3.68
C GLU A 257 -5.93 8.38 2.89
N PHE A 258 -5.85 8.09 1.59
CA PHE A 258 -4.72 8.54 0.76
C PHE A 258 -4.60 10.06 0.70
N ALA A 259 -5.73 10.76 0.54
CA ALA A 259 -5.75 12.22 0.52
C ALA A 259 -5.34 12.82 1.88
N ALA A 260 -5.67 12.16 2.99
CA ALA A 260 -5.25 12.61 4.31
C ALA A 260 -3.73 12.47 4.50
N THR A 261 -3.13 11.35 4.09
CA THR A 261 -1.67 11.15 4.17
C THR A 261 -0.92 12.17 3.31
N GLU A 262 -1.30 12.34 2.04
CA GLU A 262 -0.66 13.31 1.13
C GLU A 262 -0.80 14.74 1.63
N ARG A 263 -2.01 15.12 2.07
CA ARG A 263 -2.26 16.45 2.62
C ARG A 263 -1.41 16.68 3.86
N ASN A 264 -1.33 15.72 4.77
CA ASN A 264 -0.54 15.90 5.99
C ASN A 264 0.95 16.03 5.67
N ILE A 265 1.49 15.25 4.74
CA ILE A 265 2.90 15.39 4.33
C ILE A 265 3.16 16.75 3.66
N ASN A 266 2.26 17.18 2.77
CA ASN A 266 2.40 18.45 2.05
C ASN A 266 2.17 19.69 2.93
N LEU A 267 1.33 19.60 3.97
CA LEU A 267 0.99 20.74 4.84
C LEU A 267 1.86 20.81 6.11
N ILE A 268 2.30 19.67 6.64
CA ILE A 268 3.03 19.59 7.92
C ILE A 268 4.53 19.47 7.67
N GLY A 269 4.94 18.86 6.56
CA GLY A 269 6.35 18.74 6.18
C GLY A 269 6.98 20.06 5.76
N ASP A 270 8.31 20.10 5.72
CA ASP A 270 9.04 21.16 5.04
C ASP A 270 9.01 20.96 3.51
N TRP A 271 9.51 21.96 2.77
CA TRP A 271 9.54 21.92 1.30
C TRP A 271 10.33 20.73 0.74
N TYR A 272 11.39 20.31 1.43
CA TYR A 272 12.19 19.16 1.04
C TYR A 272 11.37 17.88 1.17
N SER A 273 10.72 17.68 2.32
CA SER A 273 9.86 16.55 2.65
C SER A 273 8.77 16.32 1.62
N ALA A 274 8.03 17.38 1.28
CA ALA A 274 6.94 17.31 0.31
C ALA A 274 7.45 16.89 -1.08
N ARG A 275 8.59 17.45 -1.50
CA ARG A 275 9.18 17.19 -2.81
C ARG A 275 9.85 15.80 -2.89
N LEU A 276 10.46 15.34 -1.80
CA LEU A 276 10.97 13.98 -1.68
C LEU A 276 9.81 12.98 -1.72
N PHE A 277 8.75 13.21 -0.96
CA PHE A 277 7.59 12.31 -0.98
C PHE A 277 6.95 12.23 -2.37
N ASP A 278 6.77 13.35 -3.08
CA ASP A 278 6.28 13.34 -4.47
C ASP A 278 7.20 12.53 -5.41
N LEU A 279 8.52 12.62 -5.23
CA LEU A 279 9.48 11.81 -5.98
C LEU A 279 9.32 10.31 -5.68
N ILE A 280 9.14 9.94 -4.41
CA ILE A 280 8.94 8.55 -3.99
C ILE A 280 7.62 7.99 -4.55
N THR A 281 6.50 8.71 -4.37
CA THR A 281 5.18 8.22 -4.83
C THR A 281 5.13 8.08 -6.35
N LYS A 282 5.79 8.98 -7.09
CA LYS A 282 5.95 8.89 -8.54
C LYS A 282 6.76 7.66 -8.94
N LYS A 283 7.87 7.39 -8.24
CA LYS A 283 8.76 6.26 -8.53
C LYS A 283 8.12 4.91 -8.22
N LEU A 284 7.38 4.82 -7.12
CA LEU A 284 6.57 3.65 -6.76
C LEU A 284 5.25 3.53 -7.55
N HIS A 285 4.99 4.47 -8.47
CA HIS A 285 3.80 4.49 -9.33
C HIS A 285 2.46 4.45 -8.58
N LEU A 286 2.37 5.06 -7.39
CA LEU A 286 1.16 4.97 -6.55
C LEU A 286 -0.10 5.49 -7.27
N GLU A 287 0.02 6.53 -8.09
CA GLU A 287 -1.10 7.05 -8.90
C GLU A 287 -1.65 6.04 -9.92
N LYS A 288 -0.76 5.21 -10.49
CA LYS A 288 -1.16 4.16 -11.43
C LYS A 288 -1.94 3.06 -10.72
N TRP A 289 -1.49 2.66 -9.53
CA TRP A 289 -2.20 1.72 -8.66
C TRP A 289 -3.60 2.23 -8.30
N LYS A 290 -3.71 3.49 -7.81
CA LYS A 290 -5.00 4.12 -7.50
C LYS A 290 -5.92 4.15 -8.72
N THR A 291 -5.39 4.47 -9.90
CA THR A 291 -6.16 4.49 -11.14
C THR A 291 -6.70 3.10 -11.51
N ASN A 292 -5.89 2.05 -11.36
CA ASN A 292 -6.31 0.67 -11.64
C ASN A 292 -7.37 0.18 -10.64
N ILE A 293 -7.21 0.49 -9.36
CA ILE A 293 -8.18 0.18 -8.31
C ILE A 293 -9.53 0.85 -8.61
N ASN A 294 -9.53 2.14 -8.97
CA ASN A 294 -10.76 2.85 -9.33
C ASN A 294 -11.46 2.20 -10.52
N LYS A 295 -10.74 1.81 -11.58
CA LYS A 295 -11.32 1.07 -12.71
C LYS A 295 -11.94 -0.27 -12.28
N THR A 296 -11.31 -0.96 -11.35
CA THR A 296 -11.82 -2.23 -10.83
C THR A 296 -13.09 -2.03 -9.98
N LEU A 297 -13.13 -0.96 -9.17
CA LEU A 297 -14.32 -0.56 -8.43
C LEU A 297 -15.48 -0.15 -9.37
N ASP A 298 -15.19 0.58 -10.44
CA ASP A 298 -16.18 0.96 -11.46
C ASP A 298 -16.77 -0.29 -12.14
N ALA A 299 -15.91 -1.23 -12.57
CA ALA A 299 -16.36 -2.50 -13.16
C ALA A 299 -17.22 -3.33 -12.19
N LEU A 300 -16.87 -3.35 -10.90
CA LEU A 300 -17.66 -4.00 -9.87
C LEU A 300 -19.04 -3.35 -9.70
N GLU A 301 -19.08 -2.02 -9.60
CA GLU A 301 -20.31 -1.23 -9.51
C GLU A 301 -21.23 -1.48 -10.71
N ASP A 302 -20.69 -1.50 -11.93
CA ASP A 302 -21.42 -1.81 -13.15
C ASP A 302 -22.04 -3.21 -13.12
N ILE A 303 -21.23 -4.24 -12.78
CA ILE A 303 -21.71 -5.62 -12.71
C ILE A 303 -22.82 -5.77 -11.67
N TYR A 304 -22.65 -5.21 -10.46
CA TYR A 304 -23.67 -5.29 -9.43
C TYR A 304 -24.93 -4.49 -9.79
N SER A 305 -24.80 -3.37 -10.49
CA SER A 305 -25.92 -2.57 -10.98
C SER A 305 -26.72 -3.33 -12.05
N MET A 306 -26.05 -3.94 -13.03
CA MET A 306 -26.69 -4.81 -14.04
C MET A 306 -27.41 -5.99 -13.39
N ILE A 307 -26.81 -6.61 -12.38
CA ILE A 307 -27.46 -7.68 -11.61
C ILE A 307 -28.71 -7.13 -10.91
N ALA A 308 -28.61 -5.98 -10.23
CA ALA A 308 -29.72 -5.37 -9.49
C ALA A 308 -30.90 -4.99 -10.40
N GLU A 309 -30.64 -4.45 -11.60
CA GLU A 309 -31.65 -4.11 -12.61
C GLU A 309 -32.42 -5.35 -13.11
N ASN A 310 -31.72 -6.46 -13.35
CA ASN A 310 -32.37 -7.72 -13.72
C ASN A 310 -33.35 -8.22 -12.63
N PHE A 311 -33.06 -7.97 -11.35
CA PHE A 311 -33.99 -8.29 -10.27
C PHE A 311 -35.18 -7.34 -10.19
N SER A 312 -34.98 -6.03 -10.36
CA SER A 312 -36.08 -5.07 -10.28
C SER A 312 -37.10 -5.29 -11.39
N MET A 313 -36.65 -5.58 -12.62
CA MET A 313 -37.52 -5.98 -13.72
C MET A 313 -38.29 -7.26 -13.41
N SER A 314 -37.61 -8.33 -12.96
CA SER A 314 -38.30 -9.59 -12.62
C SER A 314 -39.26 -9.44 -11.43
N PHE A 315 -38.99 -8.55 -10.47
CA PHE A 315 -39.86 -8.31 -9.34
C PHE A 315 -41.12 -7.53 -9.72
N SER A 316 -41.00 -6.48 -10.54
CA SER A 316 -42.16 -5.75 -11.06
C SER A 316 -43.09 -6.68 -11.83
N THR A 317 -42.54 -7.48 -12.74
CA THR A 317 -43.35 -8.42 -13.54
C THR A 317 -44.03 -9.50 -12.69
N THR A 318 -43.37 -9.99 -11.62
CA THR A 318 -43.99 -10.99 -10.72
C THR A 318 -45.05 -10.38 -9.82
N LEU A 319 -44.85 -9.17 -9.30
CA LEU A 319 -45.88 -8.45 -8.57
C LEU A 319 -47.09 -8.13 -9.45
N GLU A 320 -46.86 -7.66 -10.68
CA GLU A 320 -47.92 -7.45 -11.67
C GLU A 320 -48.72 -8.73 -11.91
N PHE A 321 -48.04 -9.88 -12.05
CA PHE A 321 -48.72 -11.17 -12.22
C PHE A 321 -49.50 -11.59 -10.97
N ILE A 322 -48.95 -11.41 -9.77
CA ILE A 322 -49.65 -11.72 -8.51
C ILE A 322 -50.88 -10.81 -8.34
N MET A 323 -50.75 -9.52 -8.63
CA MET A 323 -51.86 -8.58 -8.60
C MET A 323 -52.93 -8.96 -9.62
N ALA A 324 -52.54 -9.27 -10.87
CA ALA A 324 -53.46 -9.70 -11.91
C ALA A 324 -54.18 -11.01 -11.55
N PHE A 325 -53.45 -11.99 -10.99
CA PHE A 325 -54.03 -13.24 -10.52
C PHE A 325 -54.98 -13.02 -9.34
N GLY A 326 -54.63 -12.16 -8.39
CA GLY A 326 -55.50 -11.78 -7.27
C GLY A 326 -56.80 -11.12 -7.75
N TRP A 327 -56.70 -10.19 -8.71
CA TRP A 327 -57.86 -9.59 -9.36
C TRP A 327 -58.72 -10.63 -10.08
N PHE A 328 -58.10 -11.56 -10.82
CA PHE A 328 -58.81 -12.64 -11.51
C PHE A 328 -59.54 -13.56 -10.53
N ALA A 329 -58.89 -13.94 -9.42
CA ALA A 329 -59.50 -14.78 -8.39
C ALA A 329 -60.70 -14.10 -7.71
N LEU A 330 -60.60 -12.80 -7.40
CA LEU A 330 -61.72 -12.01 -6.88
C LEU A 330 -62.89 -11.96 -7.88
N LEU A 331 -62.60 -11.72 -9.16
CA LEU A 331 -63.60 -11.63 -10.21
C LEU A 331 -64.29 -12.99 -10.42
N MET A 332 -63.53 -14.08 -10.41
CA MET A 332 -64.08 -15.45 -10.47
C MET A 332 -64.98 -15.75 -9.27
N GLY A 333 -64.58 -15.37 -8.05
CA GLY A 333 -65.41 -15.51 -6.85
C GLY A 333 -66.71 -14.71 -6.92
N TYR A 334 -66.65 -13.48 -7.44
CA TYR A 334 -67.84 -12.65 -7.66
C TYR A 334 -68.81 -13.28 -8.66
N PHE A 335 -68.31 -13.80 -9.79
CA PHE A 335 -69.14 -14.51 -10.77
C PHE A 335 -69.82 -15.75 -10.16
N LEU A 336 -69.12 -16.48 -9.31
CA LEU A 336 -69.65 -17.68 -8.66
C LEU A 336 -70.77 -17.33 -7.66
N LEU A 337 -70.59 -16.26 -6.88
CA LEU A 337 -71.64 -15.70 -6.01
C LEU A 337 -72.84 -15.20 -6.82
N PHE A 338 -72.60 -14.49 -7.93
CA PHE A 338 -73.66 -14.02 -8.81
C PHE A 338 -74.48 -15.16 -9.40
N PHE A 339 -73.84 -16.24 -9.86
CA PHE A 339 -74.53 -17.44 -10.34
C PHE A 339 -75.33 -18.13 -9.25
N LEU A 340 -74.77 -18.26 -8.04
CA LEU A 340 -75.49 -18.79 -6.89
C LEU A 340 -76.74 -17.96 -6.57
N GLU A 341 -76.64 -16.62 -6.57
CA GLU A 341 -77.79 -15.74 -6.34
C GLU A 341 -78.87 -15.91 -7.42
N LEU A 342 -78.46 -16.09 -8.68
CA LEU A 342 -79.36 -16.26 -9.82
C LEU A 342 -80.07 -17.63 -9.80
N VAL A 343 -79.40 -18.68 -9.31
CA VAL A 343 -79.99 -20.01 -9.09
C VAL A 343 -80.91 -20.02 -7.87
N TYR A 344 -80.59 -19.28 -6.81
CA TYR A 344 -81.39 -19.23 -5.57
C TYR A 344 -82.62 -18.31 -5.65
N LYS A 345 -82.67 -17.40 -6.65
CA LYS A 345 -83.84 -16.53 -6.95
C LYS A 345 -84.86 -17.18 -7.89
N LYS A 346 -84.66 -18.43 -8.28
CA LYS A 346 -85.65 -19.29 -8.96
C LYS A 346 -86.31 -20.19 -7.93
#